data_AF-A0A7C3MML2-F1
#
_entry.id   AF-A0A7C3MML2-F1
#
_cell.length_a   1.000
_cell.length_b   1.000
_cell.length_c   1.000
_cell.angle_alpha   90.00
_cell.angle_beta   90.00
_cell.angle_gamma   90.00
#
_symmetry.space_group_name_H-M   'P 1'
#
loop_
_entity.id
_entity.type
_entity.pdbx_description
1 polymer ?
#
loop_
_entity_poly.entity_id
_entity_poly.type
_entity_poly.pdbx_seq_one_letter_code
_entity_poly.pdbx_strand_id
1 'polypeptide(L)'
;MWLLPLLRKGIILLLKSLWKGGGMSEGFPWLDLLFLIIILYSLVMGFLKGFFREVISLTFFILGLITAFGNWRQLSSLLRPFLKIGLICDFLSFMIILIAFMLLGAIVAFLIRKIFVRGPIKFIDRIAGLLFGGIKGIFIVLIIIILIIAFIPNSRIVERSTIAFYSLDITDSLVKIFPSYIYEKYMENIKKIGGDNGKRI
;
A
#
# COMPACT_ATOMS: atom_id res chain seq x y z
N MET A 1 33.80 16.27 -1.07
CA MET A 1 33.23 17.63 -0.86
C MET A 1 32.81 18.26 -2.21
N TRP A 2 32.02 17.57 -3.04
CA TRP A 2 31.64 18.06 -4.40
C TRP A 2 30.21 17.68 -4.85
N LEU A 3 29.44 16.90 -4.07
CA LEU A 3 28.10 16.41 -4.43
C LEU A 3 26.93 17.26 -3.88
N LEU A 4 27.18 18.04 -2.84
CA LEU A 4 26.18 18.92 -2.21
C LEU A 4 25.61 20.01 -3.14
N PRO A 5 26.38 20.64 -4.06
CA PRO A 5 25.83 21.67 -4.95
C PRO A 5 24.92 21.10 -6.05
N LEU A 6 25.14 19.86 -6.49
CA LEU A 6 24.30 19.19 -7.49
C LEU A 6 22.93 18.79 -6.91
N LEU A 7 22.93 18.24 -5.70
CA LEU A 7 21.70 17.92 -4.96
C LEU A 7 20.88 19.18 -4.67
N ARG A 8 21.54 20.28 -4.27
CA ARG A 8 20.87 21.54 -3.98
C ARG A 8 20.23 22.16 -5.23
N LYS A 9 20.91 22.11 -6.39
CA LYS A 9 20.34 22.58 -7.66
C LYS A 9 19.15 21.71 -8.10
N GLY A 10 19.23 20.39 -7.97
CA GLY A 10 18.12 19.48 -8.27
C GLY A 10 16.89 19.73 -7.40
N ILE A 11 17.09 19.91 -6.08
CA ILE A 11 16.01 20.20 -5.12
C ILE A 11 15.41 21.59 -5.36
N ILE A 12 16.22 22.61 -5.68
CA ILE A 12 15.74 23.95 -5.99
C ILE A 12 14.97 23.97 -7.32
N LEU A 13 15.41 23.20 -8.32
CA LEU A 13 14.69 23.07 -9.59
C LEU A 13 13.37 22.30 -9.42
N LEU A 14 13.35 21.26 -8.59
CA LEU A 14 12.13 20.56 -8.18
C LEU A 14 11.17 21.49 -7.43
N LEU A 15 11.65 22.25 -6.44
CA LEU A 15 10.84 23.21 -5.68
C LEU A 15 10.34 24.36 -6.56
N LYS A 16 11.14 24.82 -7.53
CA LYS A 16 10.74 25.86 -8.48
C LYS A 16 9.76 25.35 -9.52
N SER A 17 9.86 24.07 -9.91
CA SER A 17 8.85 23.38 -10.71
C SER A 17 7.52 23.26 -9.95
N LEU A 18 7.59 22.92 -8.66
CA LEU A 18 6.42 22.87 -7.77
C LEU A 18 5.78 24.24 -7.52
N TRP A 19 6.57 25.32 -7.48
CA TRP A 19 6.06 26.68 -7.22
C TRP A 19 5.60 27.44 -8.47
N LYS A 20 6.17 27.15 -9.66
CA LYS A 20 5.90 27.90 -10.90
C LYS A 20 4.82 27.28 -11.80
N GLY A 21 4.08 26.29 -11.30
CA GLY A 21 3.06 25.54 -12.04
C GLY A 21 1.64 25.75 -11.52
N GLY A 22 1.28 26.98 -11.15
CA GLY A 22 -0.11 27.36 -10.90
C GLY A 22 -0.83 27.70 -12.21
N GLY A 23 -1.13 26.70 -13.04
CA GLY A 23 -1.98 26.82 -14.22
C GLY A 23 -3.20 25.92 -14.07
N MET A 24 -4.37 26.52 -13.87
CA MET A 24 -5.65 25.84 -13.69
C MET A 24 -6.13 25.17 -15.00
N SER A 25 -5.62 23.97 -15.36
CA SER A 25 -6.30 23.07 -16.34
C SER A 25 -5.84 21.59 -16.37
N GLU A 26 -4.86 21.14 -15.58
CA GLU A 26 -4.25 19.81 -15.75
C GLU A 26 -4.09 19.08 -14.39
N GLY A 27 -4.88 18.02 -14.14
CA GLY A 27 -4.63 16.93 -13.17
C GLY A 27 -4.35 17.27 -11.69
N PHE A 28 -5.24 16.85 -10.78
CA PHE A 28 -5.20 17.13 -9.34
C PHE A 28 -3.85 16.79 -8.63
N PRO A 29 -2.99 17.78 -8.31
CA PRO A 29 -1.65 17.55 -7.75
C PRO A 29 -1.65 17.01 -6.31
N TRP A 30 -2.80 17.03 -5.63
CA TRP A 30 -2.92 16.53 -4.26
C TRP A 30 -2.88 15.00 -4.18
N LEU A 31 -3.34 14.28 -5.21
CA LEU A 31 -3.34 12.81 -5.22
C LEU A 31 -1.92 12.28 -5.46
N ASP A 32 -1.19 12.90 -6.40
CA ASP A 32 0.21 12.57 -6.63
C ASP A 32 1.07 12.89 -5.40
N LEU A 33 0.78 14.01 -4.70
CA LEU A 33 1.42 14.34 -3.42
C LEU A 33 1.09 13.29 -2.34
N LEU A 34 -0.14 12.80 -2.26
CA LEU A 34 -0.55 11.75 -1.33
C LEU A 34 0.22 10.44 -1.59
N PHE A 35 0.31 10.01 -2.85
CA PHE A 35 1.06 8.79 -3.22
C PHE A 35 2.54 8.94 -2.93
N LEU A 36 3.13 10.09 -3.24
CA LEU A 36 4.52 10.39 -2.90
C LEU A 36 4.74 10.30 -1.39
N ILE A 37 3.85 10.88 -0.57
CA ILE A 37 3.93 10.80 0.89
C ILE A 37 3.85 9.35 1.38
N ILE A 38 2.94 8.54 0.82
CA ILE A 38 2.79 7.12 1.21
C ILE A 38 4.07 6.34 0.89
N ILE A 39 4.63 6.51 -0.31
CA ILE A 39 5.86 5.83 -0.72
C ILE A 39 7.03 6.28 0.16
N LEU A 40 7.19 7.58 0.37
CA LEU A 40 8.26 8.14 1.20
C LEU A 40 8.16 7.65 2.65
N TYR A 41 6.95 7.65 3.20
CA TYR A 41 6.67 7.13 4.53
C TYR A 41 7.01 5.63 4.62
N SER A 42 6.63 4.85 3.61
CA SER A 42 6.91 3.41 3.58
C SER A 42 8.41 3.11 3.44
N LEU A 43 9.16 3.90 2.65
CA LEU A 43 10.61 3.83 2.56
C LEU A 43 11.28 4.11 3.92
N VAL A 44 10.88 5.20 4.58
CA VAL A 44 11.42 5.59 5.89
C VAL A 44 11.07 4.54 6.95
N MET A 45 9.82 4.08 6.99
CA MET A 45 9.39 3.05 7.93
C MET A 45 10.12 1.73 7.70
N GLY A 46 10.33 1.33 6.44
CA GLY A 46 11.09 0.13 6.09
C GLY A 46 12.55 0.22 6.55
N PHE A 47 13.19 1.39 6.36
CA PHE A 47 14.53 1.63 6.87
C PHE A 47 14.61 1.59 8.41
N LEU A 48 13.62 2.18 9.10
CA LEU A 48 13.59 2.22 10.57
C LEU A 48 13.34 0.84 11.19
N LYS A 49 12.42 0.06 10.61
CA LYS A 49 12.04 -1.28 11.10
C LYS A 49 13.07 -2.35 10.76
N GLY A 50 13.67 -2.27 9.57
CA GLY A 50 14.58 -3.29 9.03
C GLY A 50 13.84 -4.40 8.28
N PHE A 51 14.53 -5.01 7.32
CA PHE A 51 14.00 -6.05 6.43
C PHE A 51 13.38 -7.23 7.18
N PHE A 52 14.12 -7.81 8.14
CA PHE A 52 13.65 -9.00 8.86
C PHE A 52 12.33 -8.74 9.57
N ARG A 53 12.18 -7.56 10.18
CA ARG A 53 10.95 -7.20 10.88
C ARG A 53 9.79 -7.04 9.92
N GLU A 54 10.02 -6.44 8.76
CA GLU A 54 8.97 -6.24 7.76
C GLU A 54 8.50 -7.58 7.17
N VAL A 55 9.43 -8.48 6.81
CA VAL A 55 9.11 -9.79 6.24
C VAL A 55 8.35 -10.66 7.25
N ILE A 56 8.86 -10.78 8.48
CA ILE A 56 8.22 -11.61 9.51
C ILE A 56 6.83 -11.05 9.85
N SER A 57 6.69 -9.73 9.96
CA SER A 57 5.38 -9.11 10.20
C SER A 57 4.40 -9.42 9.07
N LEU A 58 4.85 -9.42 7.81
CA LEU A 58 4.01 -9.73 6.66
C LEU A 58 3.61 -11.21 6.65
N THR A 59 4.55 -12.11 6.92
CA THR A 59 4.29 -13.55 7.02
C THR A 59 3.24 -13.85 8.09
N PHE A 60 3.41 -13.31 9.31
CA PHE A 60 2.44 -13.52 10.38
C PHE A 60 1.09 -12.85 10.12
N PHE A 61 1.07 -11.72 9.41
CA PHE A 61 -0.18 -11.11 8.96
C PHE A 61 -0.95 -12.03 8.00
N ILE A 62 -0.25 -12.62 7.01
CA ILE A 62 -0.86 -13.56 6.06
C ILE A 62 -1.33 -14.84 6.78
N LEU A 63 -0.49 -15.42 7.63
CA LEU A 63 -0.87 -16.59 8.43
C LEU A 63 -2.06 -16.29 9.35
N GLY A 64 -2.08 -15.10 9.96
CA GLY A 64 -3.18 -14.63 10.77
C GLY A 64 -4.47 -14.48 9.97
N LEU A 65 -4.41 -13.92 8.76
CA LEU A 65 -5.56 -13.82 7.86
C LEU A 65 -6.12 -15.19 7.49
N ILE A 66 -5.27 -16.12 7.03
CA ILE A 66 -5.68 -17.48 6.67
C ILE A 66 -6.34 -18.18 7.87
N THR A 67 -5.71 -18.08 9.04
CA THR A 67 -6.23 -18.68 10.27
C THR A 67 -7.54 -18.03 10.72
N ALA A 68 -7.64 -16.70 10.62
CA ALA A 68 -8.84 -15.96 11.00
C ALA A 68 -10.01 -16.32 10.08
N PHE A 69 -9.81 -16.46 8.76
CA PHE A 69 -10.85 -16.90 7.83
C PHE A 69 -11.34 -18.33 8.07
N GLY A 70 -10.49 -19.22 8.58
CA GLY A 70 -10.89 -20.59 8.95
C GLY A 70 -11.60 -20.69 10.30
N ASN A 71 -11.15 -19.94 11.31
CA ASN A 71 -11.51 -20.19 12.71
C ASN A 71 -12.38 -19.09 13.36
N TRP A 72 -12.78 -18.03 12.64
CA TRP A 72 -13.60 -16.94 13.19
C TRP A 72 -14.90 -17.43 13.85
N ARG A 73 -15.54 -18.48 13.31
CA ARG A 73 -16.81 -19.01 13.83
C ARG A 73 -16.70 -19.60 15.24
N GLN A 74 -15.60 -20.33 15.50
CA GLN A 74 -15.36 -20.97 16.79
C GLN A 74 -15.10 -19.94 17.88
N LEU A 75 -14.40 -18.86 17.55
CA LEU A 75 -14.17 -17.79 18.51
C LEU A 75 -15.43 -16.93 18.68
N SER A 76 -16.23 -16.73 17.62
CA SER A 76 -17.49 -15.98 17.69
C SER A 76 -18.49 -16.63 18.62
N SER A 77 -18.60 -17.97 18.62
CA SER A 77 -19.51 -18.67 19.54
C SER A 77 -19.16 -18.44 21.01
N LEU A 78 -17.88 -18.25 21.35
CA LEU A 78 -17.42 -17.91 22.70
C LEU A 78 -17.71 -16.46 23.09
N LEU A 79 -17.80 -15.53 22.12
CA LEU A 79 -18.12 -14.12 22.36
C LEU A 79 -19.62 -13.81 22.35
N ARG A 80 -20.45 -14.65 21.72
CA ARG A 80 -21.93 -14.50 21.68
C ARG A 80 -22.61 -14.33 23.05
N PRO A 81 -22.15 -14.94 24.16
CA PRO A 81 -22.72 -14.68 25.48
C PRO A 81 -22.52 -13.24 25.98
N PHE A 82 -21.46 -12.56 25.51
CA PHE A 82 -21.10 -11.22 25.96
C PHE A 82 -21.63 -10.11 25.05
N LEU A 83 -21.87 -10.42 23.77
CA LEU A 83 -22.24 -9.45 22.74
C LEU A 83 -23.51 -9.90 22.01
N LYS A 84 -24.56 -9.08 22.08
CA LYS A 84 -25.89 -9.41 21.52
C LYS A 84 -25.97 -9.32 19.99
N ILE A 85 -25.02 -8.65 19.35
CA ILE A 85 -25.03 -8.38 17.90
C ILE A 85 -24.05 -9.34 17.22
N GLY A 86 -24.58 -10.34 16.50
CA GLY A 86 -23.77 -11.41 15.89
C GLY A 86 -22.69 -10.90 14.92
N LEU A 87 -22.99 -9.87 14.13
CA LEU A 87 -22.04 -9.29 13.18
C LEU A 87 -20.82 -8.68 13.89
N ILE A 88 -21.02 -8.07 15.06
CA ILE A 88 -19.95 -7.50 15.88
C ILE A 88 -19.12 -8.61 16.51
N CYS A 89 -19.73 -9.71 16.95
CA CYS A 89 -18.99 -10.89 17.43
C CYS A 89 -18.07 -11.46 16.35
N ASP A 90 -18.61 -11.69 15.15
CA ASP A 90 -17.86 -12.27 14.03
C ASP A 90 -16.66 -11.37 13.66
N PHE A 91 -16.88 -10.06 13.58
CA PHE A 91 -15.82 -9.09 13.32
C PHE A 91 -14.78 -9.04 14.45
N LEU A 92 -15.19 -9.01 15.72
CA LEU A 92 -14.26 -9.01 16.85
C LEU A 92 -13.43 -10.28 16.89
N SER A 93 -14.04 -11.44 16.65
CA SER A 93 -13.35 -12.72 16.63
C SER A 93 -12.28 -12.77 15.56
N PHE A 94 -12.60 -12.30 14.36
CA PHE A 94 -11.62 -12.17 13.28
C PHE A 94 -10.46 -11.25 13.68
N MET A 95 -10.77 -10.08 14.25
CA MET A 95 -9.76 -9.12 14.73
C MET A 95 -8.89 -9.67 15.85
N ILE A 96 -9.45 -10.40 16.81
CA ILE A 96 -8.70 -10.99 17.93
C ILE A 96 -7.67 -12.00 17.41
N ILE A 97 -8.07 -12.90 16.51
CA ILE A 97 -7.17 -13.88 15.91
C ILE A 97 -6.04 -13.16 15.15
N LEU A 98 -6.40 -12.18 14.32
CA LEU A 98 -5.42 -11.43 13.54
C LEU A 98 -4.41 -10.70 14.43
N ILE A 99 -4.89 -10.00 15.47
CA ILE A 99 -4.05 -9.28 16.43
C ILE A 99 -3.14 -10.25 17.18
N ALA A 100 -3.64 -11.41 17.61
CA ALA A 100 -2.83 -12.42 18.28
C ALA A 100 -1.65 -12.87 17.40
N PHE A 101 -1.89 -13.14 16.12
CA PHE A 101 -0.82 -13.49 15.17
C PHE A 101 0.14 -12.32 14.91
N MET A 102 -0.36 -11.09 14.80
CA MET A 102 0.51 -9.92 14.64
C MET A 102 1.42 -9.70 15.85
N LEU A 103 0.90 -9.91 17.07
CA LEU A 103 1.69 -9.85 18.30
C LEU A 103 2.75 -10.96 18.34
N LEU A 104 2.39 -12.20 18.00
CA LEU A 104 3.35 -13.30 17.88
C LEU A 104 4.44 -12.98 16.86
N GLY A 105 4.08 -12.49 15.68
CA GLY A 105 5.03 -12.07 14.66
C GLY A 105 5.96 -10.97 15.13
N ALA A 106 5.47 -10.00 15.90
CA ALA A 106 6.29 -8.94 16.46
C ALA A 106 7.33 -9.48 17.47
N ILE A 107 6.93 -10.45 18.31
CA ILE A 107 7.82 -11.12 19.25
C ILE A 107 8.88 -11.91 18.49
N VAL A 108 8.47 -12.75 17.54
CA VAL A 108 9.39 -13.56 16.71
C VAL A 108 10.36 -12.68 15.94
N ALA A 109 9.90 -11.58 15.35
CA ALA A 109 10.74 -10.61 14.67
C ALA A 109 11.77 -9.97 15.60
N PHE A 110 11.37 -9.63 16.83
CA PHE A 110 12.29 -9.10 17.83
C PHE A 110 13.38 -10.10 18.21
N LEU A 111 13.01 -11.37 18.43
CA LEU A 111 13.96 -12.44 18.75
C LEU A 111 14.95 -12.69 17.60
N ILE A 112 14.43 -12.87 16.38
CA ILE A 112 15.27 -13.12 15.18
C ILE A 112 16.24 -11.96 14.98
N ARG A 113 15.77 -10.72 15.08
CA ARG A 113 16.63 -9.54 14.92
C ARG A 113 17.74 -9.50 15.99
N LYS A 114 17.42 -9.85 17.25
CA LYS A 114 18.40 -9.87 18.35
C LYS A 114 19.48 -10.95 18.16
N ILE A 115 19.14 -12.06 17.50
CA ILE A 115 20.05 -13.18 17.28
C ILE A 115 20.88 -12.96 16.01
N PHE A 116 20.24 -12.67 14.88
CA PHE A 116 20.85 -12.65 13.55
C PHE A 116 21.41 -11.28 13.13
N VAL A 117 20.80 -10.18 13.59
CA VAL A 117 21.15 -8.84 13.09
C VAL A 117 22.09 -8.15 14.08
N ARG A 118 23.38 -8.46 13.98
CA ARG A 118 24.46 -7.89 14.82
C ARG A 118 25.56 -7.25 13.98
N GLY A 119 26.24 -6.24 14.55
CA GLY A 119 27.36 -5.55 13.91
C GLY A 119 27.01 -4.96 12.53
N PRO A 120 27.84 -5.15 11.49
CA PRO A 120 27.64 -4.55 10.17
C PRO A 120 26.39 -5.06 9.43
N ILE A 121 25.88 -6.25 9.77
CA ILE A 121 24.65 -6.84 9.19
C ILE A 121 23.45 -5.94 9.46
N LYS A 122 23.45 -5.17 10.55
CA LYS A 122 22.38 -4.21 10.87
C LYS A 122 22.24 -3.11 9.81
N PHE A 123 23.33 -2.71 9.17
CA PHE A 123 23.28 -1.72 8.09
C PHE A 123 22.62 -2.31 6.84
N ILE A 124 23.00 -3.55 6.49
CA ILE A 124 22.40 -4.30 5.38
C ILE A 124 20.91 -4.55 5.62
N ASP A 125 20.50 -4.96 6.83
CA ASP A 125 19.10 -5.15 7.24
C ASP A 125 18.26 -3.87 7.04
N ARG A 126 18.83 -2.69 7.35
CA ARG A 126 18.15 -1.41 7.17
C ARG A 126 18.01 -1.02 5.71
N ILE A 127 19.05 -1.23 4.88
CA ILE A 127 18.98 -0.94 3.44
C ILE A 127 18.00 -1.90 2.74
N ALA A 128 18.07 -3.18 3.05
CA ALA A 128 17.10 -4.16 2.56
C ALA A 128 15.68 -3.80 3.02
N GLY A 129 15.54 -3.29 4.25
CA GLY A 129 14.28 -2.79 4.79
C GLY A 129 13.76 -1.58 4.03
N LEU A 130 14.64 -0.66 3.61
CA LEU A 130 14.28 0.47 2.75
C LEU A 130 13.71 0.00 1.42
N LEU A 131 14.39 -0.93 0.73
CA LEU A 131 13.91 -1.47 -0.56
C LEU A 131 12.56 -2.19 -0.40
N PHE A 132 12.44 -3.04 0.61
CA PHE A 132 11.21 -3.79 0.86
C PHE A 132 10.05 -2.88 1.30
N GLY A 133 10.33 -1.85 2.11
CA GLY A 133 9.38 -0.80 2.46
C GLY A 133 8.93 0.00 1.24
N GLY A 134 9.83 0.29 0.30
CA GLY A 134 9.49 0.93 -0.98
C GLY A 134 8.54 0.07 -1.81
N ILE A 135 8.85 -1.21 -1.99
CA ILE A 135 7.98 -2.18 -2.69
C ILE A 135 6.60 -2.20 -2.05
N LYS A 136 6.53 -2.35 -0.72
CA LYS A 136 5.27 -2.34 0.03
C LYS A 136 4.49 -1.02 -0.14
N GLY A 137 5.18 0.10 -0.16
CA GLY A 137 4.57 1.42 -0.38
C GLY A 137 3.90 1.51 -1.75
N ILE A 138 4.58 1.01 -2.79
CA ILE A 138 4.03 0.90 -4.15
C ILE A 138 2.79 -0.02 -4.13
N PHE A 139 2.88 -1.20 -3.50
CA PHE A 139 1.72 -2.10 -3.34
C PHE A 139 0.52 -1.42 -2.66
N ILE A 140 0.75 -0.62 -1.62
CA ILE A 140 -0.33 0.11 -0.94
C ILE A 140 -0.97 1.14 -1.88
N VAL A 141 -0.15 1.89 -2.62
CA VAL A 141 -0.65 2.86 -3.62
C VAL A 141 -1.47 2.15 -4.71
N LEU A 142 -1.01 1.00 -5.21
CA LEU A 142 -1.74 0.18 -6.18
C LEU A 142 -3.12 -0.23 -5.65
N ILE A 143 -3.18 -0.73 -4.42
CA ILE A 143 -4.45 -1.13 -3.78
C ILE A 143 -5.38 0.08 -3.66
N ILE A 144 -4.88 1.25 -3.25
CA ILE A 144 -5.69 2.48 -3.14
C ILE A 144 -6.25 2.88 -4.51
N ILE A 145 -5.45 2.83 -5.58
CA ILE A 145 -5.90 3.13 -6.95
C ILE A 145 -7.01 2.16 -7.37
N ILE A 146 -6.82 0.86 -7.16
CA ILE A 146 -7.84 -0.16 -7.47
C ILE A 146 -9.13 0.11 -6.70
N LEU A 147 -9.05 0.44 -5.41
CA LEU A 147 -10.22 0.76 -4.59
C LEU A 147 -10.94 2.02 -5.10
N ILE A 148 -10.21 3.07 -5.46
CA ILE A 148 -10.81 4.30 -6.03
C ILE A 148 -11.56 3.97 -7.32
N ILE A 149 -10.95 3.21 -8.24
CA ILE A 149 -11.57 2.82 -9.51
C ILE A 149 -12.79 1.89 -9.27
N ALA A 150 -12.69 0.96 -8.32
CA ALA A 150 -13.73 -0.03 -8.07
C ALA A 150 -14.95 0.55 -7.32
N PHE A 151 -14.75 1.49 -6.40
CA PHE A 151 -15.82 2.04 -5.56
C PHE A 151 -16.36 3.40 -6.04
N ILE A 152 -15.59 4.15 -6.83
CA ILE A 152 -16.01 5.45 -7.38
C ILE A 152 -16.17 5.31 -8.90
N PRO A 153 -17.30 4.74 -9.38
CA PRO A 153 -17.59 4.70 -10.80
C PRO A 153 -17.74 6.14 -11.30
N ASN A 154 -17.02 6.48 -12.37
CA ASN A 154 -17.03 7.80 -13.02
C ASN A 154 -16.22 8.91 -12.33
N SER A 155 -14.98 8.63 -11.92
CA SER A 155 -14.06 9.66 -11.46
C SER A 155 -13.08 10.08 -12.57
N ARG A 156 -13.28 11.29 -13.11
CA ARG A 156 -12.27 12.10 -13.86
C ARG A 156 -10.98 12.39 -13.07
N ILE A 157 -10.79 11.71 -11.93
CA ILE A 157 -9.72 11.85 -10.95
C ILE A 157 -8.56 10.91 -11.31
N VAL A 158 -8.86 9.75 -11.92
CA VAL A 158 -7.84 8.76 -12.34
C VAL A 158 -7.31 9.05 -13.76
N GLU A 159 -8.15 9.64 -14.62
CA GLU A 159 -7.84 9.98 -16.02
C GLU A 159 -6.66 10.94 -16.23
N ARG A 160 -6.31 11.75 -15.23
CA ARG A 160 -5.32 12.83 -15.36
C ARG A 160 -4.11 12.71 -14.43
N SER A 161 -3.98 11.64 -13.64
CA SER A 161 -2.79 11.43 -12.79
C SER A 161 -1.70 10.69 -13.56
N THR A 162 -0.55 11.33 -13.75
CA THR A 162 0.60 10.76 -14.48
C THR A 162 1.15 9.50 -13.82
N ILE A 163 1.04 9.40 -12.48
CA ILE A 163 1.47 8.22 -11.70
C ILE A 163 0.47 7.06 -11.85
N ALA A 164 -0.82 7.37 -12.00
CA ALA A 164 -1.86 6.36 -12.21
C ALA A 164 -1.72 5.71 -13.59
N PHE A 165 -1.33 6.46 -14.63
CA PHE A 165 -1.15 5.94 -15.98
C PHE A 165 0.10 5.04 -16.13
N TYR A 166 1.23 5.41 -15.49
CA TYR A 166 2.45 4.57 -15.47
C TYR A 166 2.27 3.24 -14.71
N SER A 167 1.29 3.23 -13.80
CA SER A 167 0.90 2.05 -13.05
C SER A 167 0.07 1.06 -13.87
N LEU A 168 -0.54 1.47 -14.98
CA LEU A 168 -1.52 0.65 -15.71
C LEU A 168 -0.92 -0.63 -16.30
N ASP A 169 0.30 -0.61 -16.82
CA ASP A 169 0.95 -1.83 -17.34
C ASP A 169 1.19 -2.89 -16.24
N ILE A 170 1.57 -2.42 -15.05
CA ILE A 170 1.78 -3.26 -13.87
C ILE A 170 0.43 -3.70 -13.29
N THR A 171 -0.58 -2.82 -13.35
CA THR A 171 -1.93 -3.05 -12.84
C THR A 171 -2.68 -4.06 -13.71
N ASP A 172 -2.58 -4.02 -15.03
CA ASP A 172 -3.20 -4.99 -15.94
C ASP A 172 -2.65 -6.41 -15.73
N SER A 173 -1.34 -6.52 -15.45
CA SER A 173 -0.70 -7.79 -15.12
C SER A 173 -1.16 -8.32 -13.75
N LEU A 174 -1.30 -7.43 -12.76
CA LEU A 174 -1.77 -7.78 -11.40
C LEU A 174 -3.27 -8.08 -11.35
N VAL A 175 -4.10 -7.32 -12.07
CA VAL A 175 -5.57 -7.43 -12.06
C VAL A 175 -6.03 -8.74 -12.71
N LYS A 176 -5.27 -9.32 -13.65
CA LYS A 176 -5.51 -10.67 -14.18
C LYS A 176 -5.35 -11.79 -13.15
N ILE A 177 -4.66 -11.53 -12.04
CA ILE A 177 -4.41 -12.49 -10.94
C ILE A 177 -5.50 -12.37 -9.85
N PHE A 178 -6.24 -11.26 -9.81
CA PHE A 178 -7.31 -10.99 -8.83
C PHE A 178 -8.70 -11.50 -9.30
N PRO A 179 -9.67 -11.74 -8.39
CA PRO A 179 -10.98 -12.31 -8.72
C PRO A 179 -11.77 -11.51 -9.77
N SER A 180 -12.47 -12.22 -10.65
CA SER A 180 -13.11 -11.72 -11.89
C SER A 180 -14.07 -10.54 -11.73
N TYR A 181 -14.70 -10.37 -10.56
CA TYR A 181 -15.58 -9.22 -10.27
C TYR A 181 -14.86 -7.86 -10.31
N ILE A 182 -13.59 -7.80 -9.91
CA ILE A 182 -12.79 -6.56 -9.96
C ILE A 182 -12.38 -6.26 -11.41
N TYR A 183 -12.11 -7.30 -12.20
CA TYR A 183 -11.72 -7.17 -13.61
C TYR A 183 -12.85 -6.60 -14.47
N GLU A 184 -14.08 -7.08 -14.32
CA GLU A 184 -15.23 -6.58 -15.07
C GLU A 184 -15.50 -5.10 -14.77
N LYS A 185 -15.50 -4.73 -13.48
CA LYS A 185 -15.73 -3.35 -13.06
C LYS A 185 -14.60 -2.40 -13.49
N TYR A 186 -13.35 -2.88 -13.48
CA TYR A 186 -12.19 -2.14 -13.97
C TYR A 186 -12.27 -1.92 -15.50
N MET A 187 -12.54 -2.98 -16.28
CA MET A 187 -12.64 -2.90 -17.74
C MET A 187 -13.83 -2.05 -18.20
N GLU A 188 -14.96 -2.11 -17.50
CA GLU A 188 -16.12 -1.26 -17.76
C GLU A 188 -15.78 0.23 -17.56
N ASN A 189 -15.06 0.55 -16.47
CA ASN A 189 -14.68 1.93 -16.16
C ASN A 189 -13.59 2.46 -17.09
N ILE A 190 -12.58 1.67 -17.47
CA ILE A 190 -11.57 2.08 -18.45
C ILE A 190 -12.16 2.30 -19.84
N LYS A 191 -13.13 1.49 -20.28
CA LYS A 191 -13.84 1.73 -21.54
C LYS A 191 -14.63 3.04 -21.55
N LYS A 192 -15.24 3.42 -20.41
CA LYS A 192 -15.94 4.71 -20.27
C LYS A 192 -14.98 5.90 -20.34
N ILE A 193 -13.78 5.74 -19.76
CA ILE A 193 -12.69 6.72 -19.80
C ILE A 193 -12.13 6.91 -21.22
N GLY A 194 -11.84 5.80 -21.93
CA GLY A 194 -11.35 5.84 -23.30
C GLY A 194 -12.40 6.29 -24.34
N GLY A 195 -13.69 6.11 -24.05
CA GLY A 195 -14.80 6.46 -24.94
C GLY A 195 -15.15 7.96 -25.00
N ASP A 196 -14.78 8.75 -23.99
CA ASP A 196 -15.09 10.20 -23.95
C ASP A 196 -14.11 11.04 -24.79
N ASN A 197 -12.87 10.57 -24.98
CA ASN A 197 -11.86 11.25 -25.81
C ASN A 197 -12.09 11.13 -27.33
N GLY A 198 -13.00 10.26 -27.79
CA GLY A 198 -13.32 10.09 -29.21
C GLY A 198 -14.24 11.15 -29.82
N LYS A 199 -14.71 12.14 -29.05
CA LYS A 199 -15.63 13.20 -29.50
C LYS A 199 -15.07 14.63 -29.39
N ARG A 200 -13.78 14.79 -29.08
CA ARG A 200 -13.13 16.10 -28.91
C ARG A 200 -11.80 16.24 -29.66
N ILE A 201 -11.71 15.62 -30.84
CA ILE A 201 -10.68 15.95 -31.83
C ILE A 201 -11.37 16.64 -33.00
#